data_AF-A0A946S5R1-F1
#
_entry.id   AF-A0A946S5R1-F1
#
_cell.length_a   1.000
_cell.length_b   1.000
_cell.length_c   1.000
_cell.angle_alpha   90.00
_cell.angle_beta   90.00
_cell.angle_gamma   90.00
#
_symmetry.space_group_name_H-M   'P 1'
#
loop_
_entity.id
_entity.type
_entity.pdbx_description
1 polymer ?
#
loop_
_entity_poly.entity_id
_entity_poly.type
_entity_poly.pdbx_seq_one_letter_code
_entity_poly.pdbx_strand_id
1 'polypeptide(L)' 'MYTLDNLQQNKIADLKEIATKLNLKKFQKLNKTDLIYKILDEQATQSTVSSKEVIEKKEDHSGSKKKRERFV' A
#
# COMPACT_ATOMS: atom_id res chain seq x y z
N MET A 1 -7.39 0.36 -15.90
CA MET A 1 -7.32 -0.02 -14.48
C MET A 1 -6.63 -1.38 -14.42
N TYR A 2 -5.60 -1.56 -13.58
CA TYR A 2 -4.91 -2.84 -13.46
C TYR A 2 -5.67 -3.72 -12.45
N THR A 3 -5.89 -5.00 -12.76
CA THR A 3 -6.53 -5.95 -11.83
C THR A 3 -5.50 -6.83 -11.15
N LEU A 4 -5.87 -7.46 -10.02
CA LEU A 4 -4.99 -8.34 -9.25
C LEU A 4 -4.37 -9.43 -10.13
N ASP A 5 -5.19 -10.12 -10.94
CA ASP A 5 -4.73 -11.14 -11.89
C ASP A 5 -3.71 -10.60 -12.90
N ASN A 6 -3.96 -9.41 -13.47
CA ASN A 6 -3.03 -8.78 -14.40
C ASN A 6 -1.68 -8.49 -13.72
N LEU A 7 -1.69 -7.97 -12.49
CA LEU A 7 -0.47 -7.68 -11.75
C LEU A 7 0.27 -8.97 -11.33
N GLN A 8 -0.46 -10.05 -11.01
CA GLN A 8 0.13 -11.35 -10.66
C GLN A 8 0.76 -12.06 -11.86
N GLN A 9 0.25 -11.90 -13.07
CA GLN A 9 0.84 -12.50 -14.27
C GLN A 9 2.09 -11.76 -14.78
N ASN A 10 2.22 -10.47 -14.46
CA ASN A 10 3.38 -9.65 -14.85
C ASN A 10 4.67 -10.01 -14.09
N LYS A 11 5.84 -9.66 -14.65
CA LYS A 11 7.12 -9.89 -13.98
C LYS A 11 7.35 -8.84 -12.90
N ILE A 12 8.21 -9.16 -11.93
CA ILE A 12 8.63 -8.20 -10.89
C ILE A 12 9.25 -6.94 -11.50
N ALA A 13 9.97 -7.07 -12.63
CA ALA A 13 10.53 -5.94 -13.35
C ALA A 13 9.42 -4.97 -13.83
N ASP A 14 8.40 -5.50 -14.51
CA ASP A 14 7.26 -4.71 -15.00
C ASP A 14 6.48 -4.05 -13.85
N LEU A 15 6.30 -4.77 -12.73
CA LEU A 15 5.67 -4.23 -11.53
C LEU A 15 6.47 -3.06 -10.93
N LYS A 16 7.81 -3.12 -10.98
CA LYS A 16 8.67 -2.02 -10.52
C LYS A 16 8.57 -0.80 -11.43
N GLU A 17 8.41 -1.00 -12.75
CA GLU A 17 8.18 0.10 -13.68
C GLU A 17 6.83 0.79 -13.41
N ILE A 18 5.77 0.00 -13.21
CA ILE A 18 4.45 0.53 -12.84
C ILE A 18 4.53 1.29 -11.52
N ALA A 19 5.24 0.74 -10.52
CA ALA A 19 5.44 1.42 -9.25
C ALA A 19 6.21 2.75 -9.39
N THR A 20 7.18 2.80 -10.30
CA THR A 20 7.91 4.04 -10.62
C THR A 20 7.01 5.07 -11.28
N LYS A 21 6.16 4.65 -12.24
CA LYS A 21 5.16 5.51 -12.89
C LYS A 21 4.14 6.06 -11.90
N LEU A 22 3.75 5.25 -10.91
CA LEU A 22 2.86 5.65 -9.82
C LEU A 22 3.57 6.42 -8.69
N ASN A 23 4.88 6.71 -8.83
CA ASN A 23 5.69 7.40 -7.82
C ASN A 23 5.68 6.74 -6.43
N LEU A 24 5.52 5.41 -6.37
CA LEU A 24 5.58 4.66 -5.12
C LEU A 24 6.96 4.80 -4.47
N LYS A 25 6.98 4.90 -3.14
CA LYS A 25 8.22 4.93 -2.34
C LYS A 25 8.51 3.57 -1.72
N LYS A 26 9.80 3.24 -1.58
CA LYS A 26 10.29 2.02 -0.90
C LYS A 26 9.83 0.68 -1.52
N PHE A 27 9.55 0.64 -2.83
CA PHE A 27 9.15 -0.59 -3.51
C PHE A 27 10.31 -1.52 -3.89
N GLN A 28 11.55 -1.02 -3.87
CA GLN A 28 12.72 -1.80 -4.31
C GLN A 28 13.02 -3.02 -3.44
N LYS A 29 12.62 -3.00 -2.16
CA LYS A 29 12.80 -4.08 -1.19
C LYS A 29 11.56 -4.98 -1.04
N LEU A 30 10.51 -4.74 -1.81
CA LEU A 30 9.26 -5.49 -1.69
C LEU A 30 9.30 -6.75 -2.53
N ASN A 31 8.68 -7.79 -1.98
CA ASN A 31 8.40 -9.02 -2.71
C ASN A 31 7.30 -8.79 -3.75
N LYS A 32 7.14 -9.71 -4.70
CA LYS A 32 6.14 -9.59 -5.78
C LYS A 32 4.75 -9.30 -5.22
N THR A 33 4.31 -10.07 -4.23
CA THR A 33 3.00 -9.93 -3.60
C THR A 33 2.81 -8.58 -2.93
N ASP A 34 3.79 -8.14 -2.12
CA ASP A 34 3.74 -6.85 -1.43
C ASP A 34 3.74 -5.66 -2.41
N LEU A 35 4.48 -5.79 -3.51
CA LEU A 35 4.51 -4.80 -4.57
C LEU A 35 3.15 -4.66 -5.25
N ILE A 36 2.49 -5.79 -5.54
CA ILE A 36 1.14 -5.82 -6.12
C ILE A 36 0.14 -5.14 -5.18
N TYR A 37 0.16 -5.47 -3.89
CA TYR A 37 -0.74 -4.85 -2.91
C TYR A 37 -0.52 -3.33 -2.79
N LYS A 38 0.73 -2.87 -2.76
CA LYS A 38 1.01 -1.42 -2.75
C LYS A 38 0.54 -0.70 -4.00
N ILE A 39 0.67 -1.34 -5.17
CA ILE A 39 0.19 -0.75 -6.43
C ILE A 39 -1.34 -0.63 -6.40
N LEU A 40 -2.05 -1.62 -5.89
CA LEU A 40 -3.51 -1.58 -5.74
C LEU A 40 -3.95 -0.50 -4.74
N ASP A 41 -3.23 -0.37 -3.62
CA ASP A 41 -3.48 0.66 -2.61
C ASP A 41 -3.28 2.08 -3.19
N GLU A 42 -2.17 2.31 -3.89
CA GLU A 42 -1.88 3.61 -4.52
C GLU A 42 -2.88 3.96 -5.65
N GLN A 43 -3.39 2.95 -6.37
CA GLN A 43 -4.46 3.18 -7.35
C GLN A 43 -5.77 3.57 -6.68
N ALA A 44 -6.08 2.97 -5.53
CA ALA A 44 -7.25 3.35 -4.74
C ALA A 44 -7.10 4.80 -4.24
N THR A 45 -5.94 5.17 -3.67
CA THR A 45 -5.68 6.53 -3.19
C THR A 45 -5.72 7.56 -4.31
N GLN A 46 -5.09 7.30 -5.47
CA GLN A 46 -5.15 8.19 -6.63
C GLN A 46 -6.54 8.26 -7.26
N SER A 47 -7.37 7.22 -7.15
CA SER A 47 -8.76 7.24 -7.60
C SER A 47 -9.68 8.02 -6.65
N THR A 48 -9.33 8.14 -5.36
CA THR A 48 -10.18 8.82 -4.35
C THR A 48 -10.32 10.33 -4.56
N VAL A 49 -9.49 10.98 -5.40
CA VAL A 49 -9.73 12.38 -5.80
C VAL A 49 -10.92 12.56 -6.75
N SER A 50 -11.44 11.48 -7.35
CA SER A 50 -12.64 11.55 -8.22
C SER A 50 -13.89 10.92 -7.61
N SER A 51 -13.79 10.18 -6.51
CA SER A 51 -14.96 9.59 -5.84
C SER A 51 -14.67 9.44 -4.36
N LYS A 52 -15.18 10.41 -3.61
CA LYS A 52 -15.22 10.40 -2.16
C LYS A 52 -16.08 9.21 -1.71
N GLU A 53 -15.65 8.62 -0.59
CA GLU A 53 -16.34 7.61 0.22
C GLU A 53 -15.86 6.16 0.06
N VAL A 54 -15.70 5.53 1.24
CA VAL A 54 -15.71 4.08 1.51
C VAL A 54 -14.33 3.38 1.61
N ILE A 55 -13.62 3.64 2.73
CA ILE A 55 -13.33 2.67 3.83
C ILE A 55 -12.00 2.98 4.51
N GLU A 56 -12.14 3.53 5.70
CA GLU A 56 -11.19 3.49 6.79
C GLU A 56 -10.86 2.02 7.15
N LYS A 57 -9.60 1.59 6.96
CA LYS A 57 -9.00 0.62 7.87
C LYS A 57 -7.53 0.90 8.07
N LYS A 58 -7.26 1.42 9.26
CA LYS A 58 -5.96 1.47 9.91
C LYS A 58 -5.39 0.06 10.01
N GLU A 59 -4.11 -0.10 9.71
CA GLU A 59 -3.26 -1.03 10.45
C GLU A 59 -2.11 -0.23 11.05
N ASP A 60 -2.34 0.11 12.31
CA ASP A 60 -1.36 0.61 13.27
C ASP A 60 -0.30 -0.48 13.49
N HIS A 61 0.89 -0.27 12.94
CA HIS A 61 2.12 -0.87 13.43
C HIS A 61 2.86 0.16 14.29
N SER A 62 2.27 0.56 15.41
CA SER A 62 2.99 1.23 16.49
C SER A 62 2.72 0.50 17.80
N GLY A 63 3.54 -0.52 18.04
CA GLY A 63 3.53 -1.31 19.27
C GLY A 63 3.45 -0.44 20.52
N SER A 64 2.35 -0.62 21.24
CA SER A 64 2.05 -0.01 22.52
C SER A 64 3.19 -0.19 23.55
N LYS A 65 3.79 0.92 24.00
CA LYS A 65 4.42 1.02 25.33
C LYS A 65 3.69 2.06 26.17
N LYS A 66 2.50 1.68 26.66
CA LYS A 66 1.74 2.47 27.63
C LYS A 66 2.38 2.32 29.01
N LYS A 67 3.25 3.26 29.39
CA LYS A 67 3.77 3.40 30.75
C LYS A 67 2.60 3.81 31.65
N ARG A 68 2.19 2.93 32.57
CA ARG A 68 1.17 3.24 33.59
C ARG A 68 1.83 4.13 34.64
N GLU A 69 1.45 5.39 34.67
CA GLU A 69 1.79 6.29 35.77
C GLU A 69 0.78 6.04 36.90
N ARG A 70 1.25 5.49 38.03
CA ARG A 70 0.48 5.46 39.27
C ARG A 70 0.65 6.84 39.91
N PHE A 71 -0.39 7.65 39.90
CA PHE A 71 -0.45 8.83 40.74
C PHE A 71 -0.68 8.38 42.18
N VAL A 72 0.17 8.88 43.08
CA VAL A 72 0.06 8.78 44.54
C VAL A 72 -0.79 9.93 45.03
#